data_AF-A0AA86M1Z3-F1
#
_entry.id   AF-A0AA86M1Z3-F1
#
_cell.length_a   1.000
_cell.length_b   1.000
_cell.length_c   1.000
_cell.angle_alpha   90.00
_cell.angle_beta   90.00
_cell.angle_gamma   90.00
#
_symmetry.space_group_name_H-M   'P 1'
#
loop_
_entity.id
_entity.type
_entity.pdbx_description
1 polymer ?
#
loop_
_entity_poly.entity_id
_entity_poly.type
_entity_poly.pdbx_seq_one_letter_code
_entity_poly.pdbx_strand_id
1 'polypeptide(L)'
;MGKRVGWLLVILLWSSGGRATCPVWPPARAEQEIARLQQQIIQWNDAYWRQGKSDVSDEVYDRLSARLAHWQRCFALPIPLDESAPTGTGSIMHPVAHTGVRKLADNAALRLWMANKRDLWVQPKVDGVAVTLVYRQGKLAQAISRGDGLKGEDWTNKVRQIPSLPKKVNGPLANSVLQGEIFLLRHNHRQQEMGGMNARAKVAGALMRQGQSPLAGELGVFVWAWPDGPQDMTQRLQQLTRAGFSWISQYSQPVNNAGDVETLRARWFAAPLPFVTDGVIVRMAREPAGQQWLPGQGDWVVAWKYPPAVQVAEVKNIRFSVGRSGKIAVVAELEPVQLDDKRVGRVNIGSIRRWHELDIAPGDQVQISLAGQGIPRIDGVAWRSAVREKPEPPSSHFNALTCFYAAPECDEQFFARLVGLSSPQALDLRGLGEAVWRTLHQAWQFEHIFSWLTLTPQQLQHTPGISPARGQKLWHQFELARKRPFMRWVTALGMPLSQQALKAAGDHSWQQLLTRNKQQWQQLPGTGEEKATQLVAFTHHAALQKLTAWLAAQSVDGF
;
A
#
# COMPACT_ATOMS: atom_id res chain seq x y z
N MET A 1 -49.02 -0.65 -57.20
CA MET A 1 -47.78 -1.38 -56.84
C MET A 1 -46.82 -0.42 -56.16
N GLY A 2 -46.29 -0.78 -54.99
CA GLY A 2 -45.22 -0.02 -54.32
C GLY A 2 -45.41 0.15 -52.81
N LYS A 3 -45.02 -0.86 -52.04
CA LYS A 3 -44.86 -0.80 -50.58
C LYS A 3 -43.78 0.25 -50.23
N ARG A 4 -44.04 1.12 -49.25
CA ARG A 4 -42.98 1.83 -48.52
C ARG A 4 -43.14 1.58 -47.02
N VAL A 5 -42.29 0.67 -46.55
CA VAL A 5 -41.97 0.43 -45.14
C VAL A 5 -40.93 1.48 -44.76
N GLY A 6 -41.25 2.37 -43.82
CA GLY A 6 -40.34 3.34 -43.23
C GLY A 6 -40.08 2.95 -41.77
N TRP A 7 -38.81 2.70 -41.45
CA TRP A 7 -38.34 2.07 -40.23
C TRP A 7 -38.43 2.99 -38.99
N LEU A 8 -38.99 2.46 -37.90
CA LEU A 8 -38.88 3.01 -36.55
C LEU A 8 -37.49 2.65 -35.97
N LEU A 9 -36.64 3.67 -35.82
CA LEU A 9 -35.36 3.59 -35.13
C LEU A 9 -35.60 3.57 -33.61
N VAL A 10 -35.59 2.38 -33.02
CA VAL A 10 -35.52 2.19 -31.56
C VAL A 10 -34.07 2.42 -31.12
N ILE A 11 -33.80 3.57 -30.51
CA ILE A 11 -32.54 3.84 -29.82
C ILE A 11 -32.56 3.09 -28.49
N LEU A 12 -31.97 1.89 -28.50
CA LEU A 12 -31.62 1.14 -27.29
C LEU A 12 -30.38 1.81 -26.66
N LEU A 13 -30.62 2.68 -25.68
CA LEU A 13 -29.60 3.17 -24.75
C LEU A 13 -29.09 2.01 -23.90
N TRP A 14 -27.98 1.41 -24.31
CA TRP A 14 -27.21 0.47 -23.48
C TRP A 14 -26.42 1.26 -22.45
N SER A 15 -27.03 1.48 -21.29
CA SER A 15 -26.32 1.84 -20.06
C SER A 15 -25.50 0.63 -19.59
N SER A 16 -24.23 0.54 -19.99
CA SER A 16 -23.28 -0.42 -19.46
C SER A 16 -22.83 -0.01 -18.05
N GLY A 17 -23.68 -0.32 -17.06
CA GLY A 17 -23.24 -0.42 -15.68
C GLY A 17 -22.20 -1.54 -15.60
N GLY A 18 -20.92 -1.18 -15.42
CA GLY A 18 -19.80 -2.12 -15.34
C GLY A 18 -19.92 -3.05 -14.13
N ARG A 19 -20.69 -4.13 -14.26
CA ARG A 19 -20.47 -5.35 -13.47
C ARG A 19 -19.15 -5.93 -13.95
N ALA A 20 -18.18 -6.08 -13.04
CA ALA A 20 -16.91 -6.71 -13.36
C ALA A 20 -17.19 -8.14 -13.85
N THR A 21 -17.10 -8.35 -15.16
CA THR A 21 -17.23 -9.66 -15.80
C THR A 21 -16.04 -10.51 -15.41
N CYS A 22 -16.29 -11.78 -15.08
CA CYS A 22 -15.21 -12.72 -14.80
C CYS A 22 -14.24 -12.78 -15.99
N PRO A 23 -12.92 -12.76 -15.74
CA PRO A 23 -11.96 -12.90 -16.82
C PRO A 23 -12.12 -14.26 -17.51
N VAL A 24 -12.03 -14.31 -18.83
CA VAL A 24 -11.97 -15.58 -19.58
C VAL A 24 -10.52 -16.04 -19.60
N TRP A 25 -10.08 -16.72 -18.54
CA TRP A 25 -8.71 -17.25 -18.41
C TRP A 25 -8.71 -18.78 -18.34
N PRO A 26 -7.66 -19.44 -18.89
CA PRO A 26 -7.38 -20.84 -18.58
C PRO A 26 -7.13 -21.04 -17.06
N PRO A 27 -7.50 -22.18 -16.46
CA PRO A 27 -7.36 -22.43 -15.02
C PRO A 27 -5.96 -22.13 -14.45
N ALA A 28 -4.91 -22.57 -15.16
CA ALA A 28 -3.52 -22.33 -14.75
C ALA A 28 -3.14 -20.85 -14.68
N ARG A 29 -3.71 -20.01 -15.57
CA ARG A 29 -3.49 -18.55 -15.56
C ARG A 29 -4.25 -17.90 -14.40
N ALA A 30 -5.45 -18.37 -14.12
CA ALA A 30 -6.25 -17.88 -13.00
C ALA A 30 -5.57 -18.13 -11.65
N GLU A 31 -5.10 -19.36 -11.41
CA GLU A 31 -4.33 -19.72 -10.22
C GLU A 31 -3.12 -18.81 -10.01
N GLN A 32 -2.41 -18.51 -11.09
CA GLN A 32 -1.18 -17.72 -11.05
C GLN A 32 -1.43 -16.23 -10.75
N GLU A 33 -2.45 -15.62 -11.37
CA GLU A 33 -2.83 -14.22 -11.12
C GLU A 33 -3.38 -14.05 -9.70
N ILE A 34 -4.17 -15.01 -9.23
CA ILE A 34 -4.69 -15.05 -7.85
C ILE A 34 -3.54 -15.15 -6.85
N ALA A 35 -2.63 -16.13 -7.01
CA ALA A 35 -1.51 -16.33 -6.09
C ALA A 35 -0.58 -15.12 -6.04
N ARG A 36 -0.32 -14.48 -7.19
CA ARG A 36 0.54 -13.29 -7.26
C ARG A 36 -0.07 -12.09 -6.54
N LEU A 37 -1.35 -11.83 -6.80
CA LEU A 37 -2.05 -10.72 -6.15
C LEU A 37 -2.18 -10.96 -4.65
N GLN A 38 -2.43 -12.19 -4.23
CA GLN A 38 -2.42 -12.63 -2.83
C GLN A 38 -1.06 -12.39 -2.17
N GLN A 39 0.05 -12.79 -2.79
CA GLN A 39 1.39 -12.56 -2.25
C GLN A 39 1.72 -11.07 -2.12
N GLN A 40 1.30 -10.24 -3.08
CA GLN A 40 1.51 -8.80 -3.02
C GLN A 40 0.73 -8.15 -1.86
N ILE A 41 -0.51 -8.58 -1.64
CA ILE A 41 -1.32 -8.15 -0.49
C ILE A 41 -0.67 -8.58 0.82
N ILE A 42 -0.12 -9.80 0.90
CA ILE A 42 0.63 -10.29 2.08
C ILE A 42 1.86 -9.40 2.37
N GLN A 43 2.61 -8.99 1.35
CA GLN A 43 3.77 -8.10 1.54
C GLN A 43 3.36 -6.72 2.05
N TRP A 44 2.30 -6.13 1.49
CA TRP A 44 1.79 -4.85 1.97
C TRP A 44 1.26 -4.94 3.40
N ASN A 45 0.62 -6.06 3.73
CA ASN A 45 0.25 -6.37 5.10
C ASN A 45 1.50 -6.44 5.98
N ASP A 46 2.54 -7.18 5.63
CA ASP A 46 3.74 -7.30 6.46
C ASP A 46 4.45 -5.95 6.68
N ALA A 47 4.55 -5.11 5.64
CA ALA A 47 5.10 -3.76 5.75
C ALA A 47 4.24 -2.88 6.68
N TYR A 48 2.92 -2.91 6.48
CA TYR A 48 1.97 -2.12 7.26
C TYR A 48 1.96 -2.54 8.73
N TRP A 49 1.87 -3.85 8.98
CA TRP A 49 1.79 -4.43 10.31
C TRP A 49 3.16 -4.39 11.02
N ARG A 50 4.24 -4.95 10.46
CA ARG A 50 5.51 -5.03 11.21
C ARG A 50 6.29 -3.72 11.28
N GLN A 51 6.17 -2.86 10.28
CA GLN A 51 7.06 -1.70 10.12
C GLN A 51 6.33 -0.37 10.29
N GLY A 52 4.99 -0.38 10.43
CA GLY A 52 4.18 0.84 10.42
C GLY A 52 4.32 1.62 9.11
N LYS A 53 4.80 0.96 8.05
CA LYS A 53 5.06 1.54 6.73
C LYS A 53 4.03 1.03 5.77
N SER A 54 3.46 1.91 4.97
CA SER A 54 2.43 1.50 4.04
C SER A 54 2.87 1.83 2.63
N ASP A 55 3.22 0.77 1.90
CA ASP A 55 3.89 0.87 0.60
C ASP A 55 2.91 1.23 -0.53
N VAL A 56 1.59 1.09 -0.32
CA VAL A 56 0.53 1.45 -1.29
C VAL A 56 -0.72 1.96 -0.57
N SER A 57 -1.32 3.05 -1.05
CA SER A 57 -2.52 3.67 -0.46
C SER A 57 -3.66 2.70 -0.15
N ASP A 58 -4.46 2.99 0.88
CA ASP A 58 -5.63 2.19 1.27
C ASP A 58 -6.59 1.92 0.10
N GLU A 59 -6.77 2.88 -0.79
CA GLU A 59 -7.66 2.70 -1.94
C GLU A 59 -7.12 1.68 -2.94
N VAL A 60 -5.80 1.70 -3.20
CA VAL A 60 -5.13 0.70 -4.04
C VAL A 60 -5.19 -0.67 -3.38
N TYR A 61 -4.92 -0.73 -2.07
CA TYR A 61 -5.01 -1.96 -1.28
C TYR A 61 -6.44 -2.55 -1.33
N ASP A 62 -7.46 -1.72 -1.07
CA ASP A 62 -8.87 -2.14 -1.05
C ASP A 62 -9.32 -2.60 -2.45
N ARG A 63 -8.96 -1.86 -3.50
CA ARG A 63 -9.32 -2.17 -4.89
C ARG A 63 -8.69 -3.50 -5.35
N LEU A 64 -7.45 -3.74 -4.96
CA LEU A 64 -6.72 -4.96 -5.29
C LEU A 64 -7.14 -6.15 -4.43
N SER A 65 -7.50 -5.93 -3.16
CA SER A 65 -8.10 -6.97 -2.31
C SER A 65 -9.48 -7.39 -2.82
N ALA A 66 -10.32 -6.43 -3.24
CA ALA A 66 -11.60 -6.71 -3.87
C ALA A 66 -11.42 -7.44 -5.22
N ARG A 67 -10.39 -7.10 -5.98
CA ARG A 67 -10.02 -7.78 -7.22
C ARG A 67 -9.65 -9.25 -6.97
N LEU A 68 -8.85 -9.52 -5.94
CA LEU A 68 -8.48 -10.87 -5.54
C LEU A 68 -9.71 -11.71 -5.17
N ALA A 69 -10.57 -11.17 -4.30
CA ALA A 69 -11.81 -11.84 -3.89
C ALA A 69 -12.79 -12.07 -5.06
N HIS A 70 -12.79 -11.20 -6.06
CA HIS A 70 -13.55 -11.40 -7.29
C HIS A 70 -12.98 -12.53 -8.14
N TRP A 71 -11.66 -12.57 -8.36
CA TRP A 71 -11.02 -13.64 -9.13
C TRP A 71 -11.16 -15.01 -8.48
N GLN A 72 -10.99 -15.10 -7.15
CA GLN A 72 -11.19 -16.34 -6.41
C GLN A 72 -12.62 -16.91 -6.59
N ARG A 73 -13.64 -16.04 -6.64
CA ARG A 73 -15.03 -16.44 -6.94
C ARG A 73 -15.23 -16.88 -8.39
N CYS A 74 -14.60 -16.20 -9.34
CA CYS A 74 -14.78 -16.50 -10.78
C CYS A 74 -14.23 -17.87 -11.20
N PHE A 75 -13.18 -18.35 -10.55
CA PHE A 75 -12.48 -19.58 -10.96
C PHE A 75 -12.70 -20.76 -10.03
N ALA A 76 -13.58 -20.63 -9.03
CA ALA A 76 -13.98 -21.68 -8.10
C ALA A 76 -12.82 -22.52 -7.54
N LEU A 77 -11.63 -21.92 -7.40
CA LEU A 77 -10.49 -22.59 -6.80
C LEU A 77 -10.82 -22.85 -5.33
N PRO A 78 -10.57 -24.06 -4.81
CA PRO A 78 -10.69 -24.31 -3.38
C PRO A 78 -9.81 -23.28 -2.68
N ILE A 79 -10.40 -22.46 -1.81
CA ILE A 79 -9.64 -21.61 -0.89
C ILE A 79 -8.71 -22.57 -0.16
N PRO A 80 -7.37 -22.50 -0.33
CA PRO A 80 -6.50 -23.35 0.45
C PRO A 80 -6.67 -22.92 1.91
N LEU A 81 -7.37 -23.74 2.68
CA LEU A 81 -7.32 -23.71 4.12
C LEU A 81 -5.89 -24.13 4.48
N ASP A 82 -5.11 -23.17 4.96
CA ASP A 82 -3.71 -23.28 5.40
C ASP A 82 -2.64 -23.45 4.31
N GLU A 83 -1.88 -22.37 4.08
CA GLU A 83 -0.46 -22.23 4.44
C GLU A 83 0.15 -21.07 3.65
N SER A 84 0.32 -19.92 4.32
CA SER A 84 1.28 -18.82 4.05
C SER A 84 0.75 -17.46 4.54
N ALA A 85 0.33 -17.41 5.80
CA ALA A 85 0.37 -16.16 6.57
C ALA A 85 1.84 -15.95 7.05
N PRO A 86 2.31 -14.70 7.19
CA PRO A 86 3.62 -14.44 7.77
C PRO A 86 3.73 -15.15 9.13
N THR A 87 4.92 -15.63 9.46
CA THR A 87 5.27 -16.09 10.81
C THR A 87 5.25 -14.91 11.79
N GLY A 88 4.04 -14.46 12.10
CA GLY A 88 3.61 -13.82 13.33
C GLY A 88 2.31 -14.55 13.66
N THR A 89 2.32 -15.34 14.72
CA THR A 89 1.18 -16.16 15.15
C THR A 89 -0.10 -15.31 15.29
N GLY A 90 -0.98 -15.39 14.31
CA GLY A 90 -2.29 -14.75 14.29
C GLY A 90 -3.25 -15.55 13.40
N SER A 91 -3.73 -16.68 13.91
CA SER A 91 -4.64 -17.60 13.19
C SER A 91 -6.02 -17.68 13.86
N ILE A 92 -6.45 -16.60 14.53
CA ILE A 92 -7.74 -16.62 15.22
C ILE A 92 -8.84 -16.25 14.23
N MET A 93 -9.74 -17.20 13.95
CA MET A 93 -10.96 -16.96 13.20
C MET A 93 -11.85 -15.98 13.95
N HIS A 94 -12.35 -14.97 13.25
CA HIS A 94 -13.37 -14.09 13.78
C HIS A 94 -14.71 -14.85 13.91
N PRO A 95 -15.42 -14.75 15.05
CA PRO A 95 -16.78 -15.30 15.16
C PRO A 95 -17.77 -14.62 14.20
N VAL A 96 -17.50 -13.36 13.87
CA VAL A 96 -18.24 -12.55 12.89
C VAL A 96 -17.22 -11.79 12.05
N ALA A 97 -17.29 -11.92 10.73
CA ALA A 97 -16.33 -11.28 9.83
C ALA A 97 -16.41 -9.75 9.86
N HIS A 98 -15.31 -9.08 9.51
CA HIS A 98 -15.32 -7.63 9.25
C HIS A 98 -15.71 -7.38 7.79
N THR A 99 -16.73 -6.56 7.57
CA THR A 99 -17.19 -6.20 6.21
C THR A 99 -16.35 -5.11 5.57
N GLY A 100 -15.75 -4.22 6.36
CA GLY A 100 -15.20 -2.96 5.85
C GLY A 100 -16.31 -2.01 5.41
N VAL A 101 -15.93 -0.86 4.84
CA VAL A 101 -16.88 0.18 4.44
C VAL A 101 -16.55 0.73 3.06
N ARG A 102 -17.59 0.94 2.25
CA ARG A 102 -17.43 1.57 0.93
C ARG A 102 -17.22 3.08 1.11
N LYS A 103 -16.20 3.63 0.45
CA LYS A 103 -15.87 5.07 0.48
C LYS A 103 -16.69 5.80 -0.59
N LEU A 104 -17.35 6.87 -0.21
CA LEU A 104 -18.06 7.79 -1.12
C LEU A 104 -17.17 8.99 -1.42
N ALA A 105 -17.21 9.45 -2.67
CA ALA A 105 -16.40 10.57 -3.13
C ALA A 105 -16.92 11.92 -2.62
N ASP A 106 -18.25 12.12 -2.66
CA ASP A 106 -18.88 13.41 -2.40
C ASP A 106 -20.32 13.28 -1.88
N ASN A 107 -20.94 14.44 -1.66
CA ASN A 107 -22.32 14.57 -1.19
C ASN A 107 -23.34 14.02 -2.22
N ALA A 108 -23.06 14.12 -3.52
CA ALA A 108 -23.96 13.58 -4.54
C ALA A 108 -24.02 12.05 -4.47
N ALA A 109 -22.87 11.38 -4.35
CA ALA A 109 -22.78 9.94 -4.14
C ALA A 109 -23.47 9.49 -2.83
N LEU A 110 -23.41 10.32 -1.78
CA LEU A 110 -24.14 10.08 -0.54
C LEU A 110 -25.66 10.15 -0.75
N ARG A 111 -26.17 11.19 -1.40
CA ARG A 111 -27.61 11.31 -1.73
C ARG A 111 -28.11 10.09 -2.50
N LEU A 112 -27.37 9.65 -3.51
CA LEU A 112 -27.66 8.45 -4.30
C LEU A 112 -27.73 7.18 -3.43
N TRP A 113 -26.78 7.01 -2.51
CA TRP A 113 -26.78 5.84 -1.62
C TRP A 113 -27.93 5.86 -0.61
N MET A 114 -28.32 7.04 -0.12
CA MET A 114 -29.41 7.24 0.86
C MET A 114 -30.81 7.12 0.24
N ALA A 115 -30.97 7.36 -1.07
CA ALA A 115 -32.28 7.52 -1.74
C ALA A 115 -33.31 6.39 -1.44
N ASN A 116 -32.84 5.16 -1.27
CA ASN A 116 -33.70 3.99 -1.00
C ASN A 116 -33.49 3.39 0.40
N LYS A 117 -33.02 4.19 1.36
CA LYS A 117 -32.73 3.76 2.73
C LYS A 117 -33.46 4.65 3.74
N ARG A 118 -33.81 4.05 4.88
CA ARG A 118 -34.47 4.70 6.02
C ARG A 118 -33.73 4.34 7.30
N ASP A 119 -34.08 5.03 8.39
CA ASP A 119 -33.49 4.83 9.72
C ASP A 119 -31.96 4.92 9.68
N LEU A 120 -31.47 6.02 9.12
CA LEU A 120 -30.05 6.25 8.92
C LEU A 120 -29.44 6.97 10.13
N TRP A 121 -28.20 6.61 10.42
CA TRP A 121 -27.42 7.15 11.52
C TRP A 121 -26.04 7.52 11.03
N VAL A 122 -25.48 8.57 11.61
CA VAL A 122 -24.12 9.03 11.32
C VAL A 122 -23.26 9.01 12.59
N GLN A 123 -21.99 8.66 12.41
CA GLN A 123 -20.96 8.61 13.44
C GLN A 123 -19.67 9.24 12.88
N PRO A 124 -18.80 9.83 13.73
CA PRO A 124 -17.46 10.18 13.31
C PRO A 124 -16.71 8.90 12.94
N LYS A 125 -15.95 8.94 11.85
CA LYS A 125 -15.07 7.85 11.46
C LYS A 125 -13.78 7.97 12.26
N VAL A 126 -13.77 7.35 13.44
CA VAL A 126 -12.62 7.33 14.35
C VAL A 126 -11.41 6.72 13.66
N ASP A 127 -10.27 7.41 13.71
CA ASP A 127 -9.04 6.95 13.08
C ASP A 127 -8.19 6.12 14.07
N GLY A 128 -8.20 4.81 13.85
CA GLY A 128 -7.54 3.83 14.72
C GLY A 128 -7.31 2.50 14.01
N VAL A 129 -7.39 1.41 14.76
CA VAL A 129 -7.35 0.05 14.22
C VAL A 129 -8.54 -0.77 14.70
N ALA A 130 -9.18 -1.48 13.76
CA ALA A 130 -10.35 -2.29 14.06
C ALA A 130 -10.03 -3.51 14.93
N VAL A 131 -10.94 -3.82 15.86
CA VAL A 131 -10.86 -4.93 16.81
C VAL A 131 -12.19 -5.65 16.92
N THR A 132 -12.15 -6.97 17.09
CA THR A 132 -13.28 -7.80 17.55
C THR A 132 -13.11 -8.08 19.03
N LEU A 133 -14.14 -7.83 19.84
CA LEU A 133 -14.20 -8.16 21.26
C LEU A 133 -15.20 -9.29 21.47
N VAL A 134 -14.76 -10.39 22.07
CA VAL A 134 -15.62 -11.55 22.36
C VAL A 134 -15.82 -11.62 23.88
N TYR A 135 -17.06 -11.47 24.32
CA TYR A 135 -17.47 -11.67 25.70
C TYR A 135 -18.10 -13.05 25.86
N ARG A 136 -17.68 -13.79 26.88
CA ARG A 136 -18.28 -15.07 27.28
C ARG A 136 -18.53 -15.05 28.77
N GLN A 137 -19.74 -15.44 29.18
CA GLN A 137 -20.16 -15.44 30.59
C GLN A 137 -19.84 -14.10 31.30
N GLY A 138 -20.01 -12.99 30.59
CA GLY A 138 -19.81 -11.65 31.11
C GLY A 138 -18.36 -11.21 31.25
N LYS A 139 -17.37 -11.95 30.74
CA LYS A 139 -15.95 -11.58 30.78
C LYS A 139 -15.40 -11.44 29.37
N LEU A 140 -14.48 -10.49 29.16
CA LEU A 140 -13.75 -10.36 27.89
C LEU A 140 -12.86 -11.60 27.68
N ALA A 141 -13.31 -12.51 26.82
CA ALA A 141 -12.62 -13.75 26.52
C ALA A 141 -11.49 -13.54 25.51
N GLN A 142 -11.76 -12.78 24.44
CA GLN A 142 -10.79 -12.53 23.37
C GLN A 142 -10.91 -11.11 22.82
N ALA A 143 -9.78 -10.56 22.38
CA ALA A 143 -9.72 -9.38 21.51
C ALA A 143 -8.86 -9.69 20.29
N ILE A 144 -9.44 -9.58 19.08
CA ILE A 144 -8.81 -10.05 17.84
C ILE A 144 -8.63 -8.85 16.90
N SER A 145 -7.44 -8.68 16.33
CA SER A 145 -7.19 -7.68 15.30
C SER A 145 -8.03 -7.94 14.05
N ARG A 146 -8.27 -6.94 13.22
CA ARG A 146 -9.05 -7.15 11.99
C ARG A 146 -8.42 -8.17 11.03
N GLY A 147 -7.09 -8.15 10.85
CA GLY A 147 -6.39 -8.96 9.84
C GLY A 147 -6.99 -8.81 8.44
N ASP A 148 -7.33 -9.92 7.79
CA ASP A 148 -7.99 -9.95 6.48
C ASP A 148 -9.52 -9.77 6.56
N GLY A 149 -10.06 -9.69 7.78
CA GLY A 149 -11.48 -9.60 8.08
C GLY A 149 -12.17 -10.94 8.36
N LEU A 150 -11.52 -12.07 8.09
CA LEU A 150 -11.95 -13.42 8.47
C LEU A 150 -11.09 -13.99 9.59
N LYS A 151 -9.79 -13.70 9.57
CA LYS A 151 -8.79 -14.08 10.57
C LYS A 151 -8.01 -12.86 11.04
N GLY A 152 -7.54 -12.91 12.28
CA GLY A 152 -6.69 -11.87 12.86
C GLY A 152 -5.75 -12.36 13.94
N GLU A 153 -5.01 -11.42 14.50
CA GLU A 153 -4.06 -11.64 15.59
C GLU A 153 -4.74 -11.54 16.96
N ASP A 154 -4.27 -12.33 17.92
CA ASP A 154 -4.72 -12.20 19.30
C ASP A 154 -4.07 -10.98 19.98
N TRP A 155 -4.89 -9.99 20.27
CA TRP A 155 -4.51 -8.79 21.01
C TRP A 155 -5.06 -8.76 22.44
N THR A 156 -5.64 -9.87 22.93
CA THR A 156 -6.34 -9.94 24.22
C THR A 156 -5.54 -9.37 25.38
N ASN A 157 -4.27 -9.75 25.52
CA ASN A 157 -3.42 -9.30 26.63
C ASN A 157 -3.16 -7.79 26.60
N LYS A 158 -3.03 -7.20 25.40
CA LYS A 158 -2.76 -5.77 25.22
C LYS A 158 -4.05 -4.95 25.37
N VAL A 159 -5.13 -5.43 24.79
CA VAL A 159 -6.44 -4.79 24.82
C VAL A 159 -7.02 -4.78 26.24
N ARG A 160 -6.75 -5.81 27.05
CA ARG A 160 -7.10 -5.83 28.49
C ARG A 160 -6.44 -4.71 29.30
N GLN A 161 -5.30 -4.18 28.86
CA GLN A 161 -4.60 -3.09 29.54
C GLN A 161 -5.24 -1.72 29.25
N ILE A 162 -6.11 -1.62 28.25
CA ILE A 162 -6.79 -0.36 27.90
C ILE A 162 -7.75 0.02 29.05
N PRO A 163 -7.54 1.16 29.75
CA PRO A 163 -8.32 1.48 30.95
C PRO A 163 -9.82 1.60 30.67
N SER A 164 -10.20 2.27 29.58
CA SER A 164 -11.60 2.56 29.23
C SER A 164 -12.41 1.34 28.78
N LEU A 165 -11.78 0.19 28.51
CA LEU A 165 -12.47 -1.00 28.04
C LEU A 165 -13.18 -1.72 29.20
N PRO A 166 -14.49 -1.99 29.14
CA PRO A 166 -15.17 -2.84 30.12
C PRO A 166 -14.65 -4.29 30.05
N LYS A 167 -14.00 -4.80 31.10
CA LYS A 167 -13.52 -6.19 31.13
C LYS A 167 -14.61 -7.18 31.56
N LYS A 168 -15.66 -6.67 32.19
CA LYS A 168 -16.86 -7.42 32.58
C LYS A 168 -18.10 -6.70 32.06
N VAL A 169 -19.06 -7.46 31.56
CA VAL A 169 -20.36 -6.98 31.04
C VAL A 169 -21.46 -7.91 31.53
N ASN A 170 -22.70 -7.40 31.60
CA ASN A 170 -23.84 -8.14 32.13
C ASN A 170 -24.99 -8.22 31.11
N GLY A 171 -25.98 -9.04 31.41
CA GLY A 171 -27.22 -9.13 30.63
C GLY A 171 -26.98 -9.60 29.20
N PRO A 172 -27.64 -8.98 28.19
CA PRO A 172 -27.53 -9.39 26.79
C PRO A 172 -26.10 -9.41 26.22
N LEU A 173 -25.18 -8.63 26.79
CA LEU A 173 -23.79 -8.60 26.35
C LEU A 173 -22.92 -9.73 26.94
N ALA A 174 -23.43 -10.50 27.90
CA ALA A 174 -22.64 -11.51 28.59
C ALA A 174 -22.05 -12.58 27.64
N ASN A 175 -22.75 -12.88 26.56
CA ASN A 175 -22.29 -13.75 25.47
C ASN A 175 -22.47 -13.00 24.15
N SER A 176 -21.56 -12.09 23.85
CA SER A 176 -21.67 -11.20 22.69
C SER A 176 -20.35 -11.05 21.96
N VAL A 177 -20.46 -10.68 20.69
CA VAL A 177 -19.35 -10.28 19.84
C VAL A 177 -19.59 -8.81 19.50
N LEU A 178 -18.60 -7.96 19.78
CA LEU A 178 -18.62 -6.56 19.43
C LEU A 178 -17.49 -6.29 18.44
N GLN A 179 -17.71 -5.39 17.49
CA GLN A 179 -16.66 -4.85 16.64
C GLN A 179 -16.51 -3.35 16.90
N GLY A 180 -15.27 -2.90 16.98
CA GLY A 180 -14.93 -1.55 17.36
C GLY A 180 -13.63 -1.08 16.74
N GLU A 181 -13.25 0.16 17.05
CA GLU A 181 -11.96 0.76 16.70
C GLU A 181 -11.19 1.04 17.99
N ILE A 182 -9.97 0.54 18.10
CA ILE A 182 -9.02 1.00 19.12
C ILE A 182 -8.35 2.25 18.58
N PHE A 183 -8.39 3.34 19.33
CA PHE A 183 -7.91 4.64 18.89
C PHE A 183 -7.05 5.31 19.95
N LEU A 184 -6.38 6.38 19.55
CA LEU A 184 -5.53 7.17 20.42
C LEU A 184 -6.32 8.36 20.99
N LEU A 185 -6.41 8.45 22.32
CA LEU A 185 -7.05 9.57 23.01
C LEU A 185 -6.26 10.85 22.77
N ARG A 186 -6.91 11.88 22.25
CA ARG A 186 -6.31 13.19 21.99
C ARG A 186 -7.29 14.27 22.41
N HIS A 187 -7.01 14.91 23.55
CA HIS A 187 -7.86 15.98 24.05
C HIS A 187 -7.79 17.21 23.11
N ASN A 188 -8.96 17.81 22.85
CA ASN A 188 -9.11 19.00 22.04
C ASN A 188 -8.54 18.89 20.61
N HIS A 189 -8.55 17.69 20.03
CA HIS A 189 -8.08 17.48 18.66
C HIS A 189 -9.06 18.10 17.65
N ARG A 190 -8.56 18.96 16.76
CA ARG A 190 -9.34 19.53 15.64
C ARG A 190 -8.79 19.02 14.33
N GLN A 191 -9.55 18.16 13.64
CA GLN A 191 -9.08 17.50 12.42
C GLN A 191 -8.73 18.50 11.30
N GLN A 192 -9.48 19.60 11.18
CA GLN A 192 -9.23 20.63 10.16
C GLN A 192 -7.86 21.30 10.29
N GLU A 193 -7.38 21.50 11.52
CA GLU A 193 -6.13 22.21 11.82
C GLU A 193 -4.96 21.24 11.99
N MET A 194 -5.19 20.13 12.69
CA MET A 194 -4.13 19.24 13.18
C MET A 194 -3.90 18.00 12.32
N GLY A 195 -4.81 17.67 11.40
CA GLY A 195 -4.72 16.46 10.59
C GLY A 195 -4.85 15.16 11.39
N GLY A 196 -4.46 14.04 10.78
CA GLY A 196 -4.55 12.68 11.32
C GLY A 196 -3.52 12.34 12.41
N MET A 197 -2.48 13.16 12.63
CA MET A 197 -1.42 12.97 13.63
C MET A 197 -0.71 11.60 13.58
N ASN A 198 -0.88 10.86 12.48
CA ASN A 198 -0.54 9.44 12.34
C ASN A 198 -1.01 8.58 13.55
N ALA A 199 -2.19 8.91 14.08
CA ALA A 199 -2.77 8.26 15.24
C ALA A 199 -2.95 6.76 15.00
N ARG A 200 -3.50 6.39 13.84
CA ARG A 200 -3.67 5.00 13.42
C ARG A 200 -2.38 4.17 13.49
N ALA A 201 -1.27 4.66 12.92
CA ALA A 201 -0.02 3.90 12.96
C ALA A 201 0.58 3.83 14.37
N LYS A 202 0.41 4.88 15.19
CA LYS A 202 0.80 4.85 16.61
C LYS A 202 0.05 3.77 17.38
N VAL A 203 -1.26 3.65 17.17
CA VAL A 203 -2.07 2.58 17.79
C VAL A 203 -1.66 1.21 17.26
N ALA A 204 -1.51 1.06 15.94
CA ALA A 204 -1.07 -0.19 15.33
C ALA A 204 0.28 -0.64 15.92
N GLY A 205 1.28 0.24 15.93
CA GLY A 205 2.59 -0.03 16.51
C GLY A 205 2.53 -0.36 18.01
N ALA A 206 1.64 0.29 18.77
CA ALA A 206 1.40 -0.04 20.17
C ALA A 206 0.89 -1.47 20.37
N LEU A 207 -0.05 -1.91 19.53
CA LEU A 207 -0.65 -3.23 19.62
C LEU A 207 0.22 -4.34 19.02
N MET A 208 1.21 -4.02 18.19
CA MET A 208 2.10 -5.02 17.58
C MET A 208 3.45 -5.18 18.29
N ARG A 209 3.86 -4.21 19.12
CA ARG A 209 5.08 -4.33 19.93
C ARG A 209 5.10 -5.60 20.78
N GLN A 210 6.28 -6.18 20.96
CA GLN A 210 6.51 -7.21 21.97
C GLN A 210 6.61 -6.54 23.35
N GLY A 211 5.96 -7.12 24.37
CA GLY A 211 5.90 -6.55 25.71
C GLY A 211 4.78 -5.51 25.91
N GLN A 212 4.87 -4.75 27.01
CA GLN A 212 3.91 -3.69 27.34
C GLN A 212 4.17 -2.44 26.49
N SER A 213 3.11 -1.81 25.98
CA SER A 213 3.22 -0.54 25.26
C SER A 213 3.02 0.62 26.23
N PRO A 214 3.90 1.64 26.23
CA PRO A 214 3.71 2.82 27.07
C PRO A 214 2.42 3.59 26.72
N LEU A 215 1.89 3.39 25.51
CA LEU A 215 0.66 4.03 25.05
C LEU A 215 -0.63 3.39 25.58
N ALA A 216 -0.58 2.27 26.32
CA ALA A 216 -1.79 1.56 26.76
C ALA A 216 -2.78 2.45 27.53
N GLY A 217 -2.26 3.38 28.34
CA GLY A 217 -3.07 4.37 29.09
C GLY A 217 -3.67 5.49 28.23
N GLU A 218 -3.18 5.67 26.99
CA GLU A 218 -3.68 6.65 26.02
C GLU A 218 -4.63 6.03 24.99
N LEU A 219 -4.94 4.73 25.08
CA LEU A 219 -5.84 4.07 24.14
C LEU A 219 -7.30 4.16 24.61
N GLY A 220 -8.20 4.32 23.65
CA GLY A 220 -9.64 4.19 23.81
C GLY A 220 -10.22 3.11 22.91
N VAL A 221 -11.47 2.70 23.16
CA VAL A 221 -12.21 1.75 22.29
C VAL A 221 -13.56 2.34 21.93
N PHE A 222 -13.81 2.53 20.64
CA PHE A 222 -15.09 2.95 20.08
C PHE A 222 -15.79 1.73 19.51
N VAL A 223 -16.78 1.18 20.21
CA VAL A 223 -17.61 0.08 19.65
C VAL A 223 -18.53 0.68 18.60
N TRP A 224 -18.50 0.14 17.38
CA TRP A 224 -19.39 0.57 16.31
C TRP A 224 -20.38 -0.51 15.90
N ALA A 225 -20.14 -1.80 16.14
CA ALA A 225 -21.12 -2.85 15.84
C ALA A 225 -21.32 -3.84 16.97
N TRP A 226 -22.55 -4.33 17.03
CA TRP A 226 -22.96 -5.50 17.79
C TRP A 226 -23.82 -6.35 16.84
N PRO A 227 -23.20 -7.29 16.10
CA PRO A 227 -23.85 -7.99 14.97
C PRO A 227 -25.13 -8.75 15.35
N ASP A 228 -25.15 -9.33 16.56
CA ASP A 228 -26.32 -10.05 17.10
C ASP A 228 -27.08 -9.23 18.16
N GLY A 229 -26.91 -7.91 18.13
CA GLY A 229 -27.57 -6.98 19.05
C GLY A 229 -28.98 -6.58 18.60
N PRO A 230 -29.66 -5.72 19.37
CA PRO A 230 -30.95 -5.16 18.98
C PRO A 230 -30.90 -4.49 17.61
N GLN A 231 -31.91 -4.73 16.78
CA GLN A 231 -32.05 -4.10 15.46
C GLN A 231 -32.45 -2.62 15.56
N ASP A 232 -33.13 -2.22 16.63
CA ASP A 232 -33.38 -0.82 16.95
C ASP A 232 -32.09 -0.16 17.45
N MET A 233 -31.66 0.91 16.78
CA MET A 233 -30.41 1.58 17.11
C MET A 233 -30.47 2.24 18.49
N THR A 234 -31.59 2.87 18.86
CA THR A 234 -31.74 3.53 20.16
C THR A 234 -31.59 2.53 21.31
N GLN A 235 -32.25 1.38 21.22
CA GLN A 235 -32.13 0.29 22.17
C GLN A 235 -30.69 -0.26 22.22
N ARG A 236 -30.04 -0.44 21.05
CA ARG A 236 -28.65 -0.90 20.95
C ARG A 236 -27.70 0.08 21.66
N LEU A 237 -27.82 1.38 21.39
CA LEU A 237 -27.00 2.43 22.00
C LEU A 237 -27.19 2.49 23.52
N GLN A 238 -28.43 2.38 24.00
CA GLN A 238 -28.72 2.35 25.44
C GLN A 238 -28.09 1.15 26.13
N GLN A 239 -28.19 -0.05 25.55
CA GLN A 239 -27.61 -1.27 26.13
C GLN A 239 -26.07 -1.23 26.13
N LEU A 240 -25.44 -0.76 25.04
CA LEU A 240 -23.99 -0.59 24.97
C LEU A 240 -23.50 0.43 26.01
N THR A 241 -24.22 1.54 26.17
CA THR A 241 -23.89 2.57 27.17
C THR A 241 -23.96 2.01 28.59
N ARG A 242 -25.02 1.27 28.93
CA ARG A 242 -25.17 0.62 30.24
C ARG A 242 -24.07 -0.40 30.53
N ALA A 243 -23.50 -1.01 29.49
CA ALA A 243 -22.36 -1.92 29.61
C ALA A 243 -20.99 -1.21 29.69
N GLY A 244 -20.96 0.13 29.66
CA GLY A 244 -19.75 0.94 29.78
C GLY A 244 -19.15 1.42 28.45
N PHE A 245 -19.80 1.17 27.32
CA PHE A 245 -19.37 1.68 26.01
C PHE A 245 -20.10 3.00 25.68
N SER A 246 -19.74 4.09 26.37
CA SER A 246 -20.44 5.38 26.26
C SER A 246 -20.21 6.12 24.95
N TRP A 247 -19.04 5.95 24.32
CA TRP A 247 -18.67 6.69 23.09
C TRP A 247 -19.66 6.52 21.95
N ILE A 248 -20.21 5.31 21.76
CA ILE A 248 -21.14 5.05 20.66
C ILE A 248 -22.42 5.89 20.79
N SER A 249 -22.94 6.05 22.01
CA SER A 249 -24.17 6.82 22.26
C SER A 249 -23.93 8.32 22.16
N GLN A 250 -22.75 8.79 22.61
CA GLN A 250 -22.38 10.21 22.52
C GLN A 250 -22.27 10.70 21.07
N TYR A 251 -21.83 9.83 20.15
CA TYR A 251 -21.46 10.23 18.79
C TYR A 251 -22.32 9.63 17.68
N SER A 252 -23.32 8.81 17.99
CA SER A 252 -24.30 8.34 17.01
C SER A 252 -25.49 9.29 16.94
N GLN A 253 -25.75 9.86 15.78
CA GLN A 253 -26.85 10.80 15.57
C GLN A 253 -27.79 10.29 14.45
N PRO A 254 -29.12 10.33 14.63
CA PRO A 254 -30.05 10.01 13.56
C PRO A 254 -29.99 11.09 12.48
N VAL A 255 -30.15 10.70 11.21
CA VAL A 255 -30.14 11.61 10.06
C VAL A 255 -31.24 11.21 9.07
N ASN A 256 -31.87 12.22 8.46
CA ASN A 256 -32.95 12.02 7.50
C ASN A 256 -32.47 12.21 6.05
N ASN A 257 -31.50 13.10 5.85
CA ASN A 257 -31.02 13.46 4.52
C ASN A 257 -29.50 13.73 4.51
N ALA A 258 -28.93 13.86 3.31
CA ALA A 258 -27.49 14.06 3.14
C ALA A 258 -26.99 15.42 3.69
N GLY A 259 -27.87 16.44 3.78
CA GLY A 259 -27.55 17.73 4.40
C GLY A 259 -27.34 17.62 5.91
N ASP A 260 -28.11 16.77 6.59
CA ASP A 260 -27.90 16.48 8.03
C ASP A 260 -26.52 15.86 8.25
N VAL A 261 -26.14 14.91 7.39
CA VAL A 261 -24.82 14.26 7.41
C VAL A 261 -23.71 15.27 7.13
N GLU A 262 -23.88 16.12 6.11
CA GLU A 262 -22.91 17.15 5.75
C GLU A 262 -22.68 18.15 6.89
N THR A 263 -23.75 18.56 7.57
CA THR A 263 -23.69 19.44 8.75
C THR A 263 -22.91 18.80 9.88
N LEU A 264 -23.21 17.54 10.24
CA LEU A 264 -22.50 16.82 11.30
C LEU A 264 -21.04 16.54 10.92
N ARG A 265 -20.77 16.19 9.67
CA ARG A 265 -19.41 16.03 9.13
C ARG A 265 -18.61 17.33 9.25
N ALA A 266 -19.16 18.47 8.82
CA ALA A 266 -18.49 19.76 8.93
C ALA A 266 -18.23 20.14 10.40
N ARG A 267 -19.21 19.90 11.28
CA ARG A 267 -19.07 20.13 12.72
C ARG A 267 -17.93 19.31 13.33
N TRP A 268 -17.88 17.99 13.08
CA TRP A 268 -16.82 17.14 13.62
C TRP A 268 -15.45 17.37 12.99
N PHE A 269 -15.40 17.94 11.77
CA PHE A 269 -14.14 18.34 11.15
C PHE A 269 -13.49 19.54 11.86
N ALA A 270 -14.30 20.52 12.27
CA ALA A 270 -13.83 21.78 12.86
C ALA A 270 -13.80 21.77 14.40
N ALA A 271 -14.72 21.04 15.05
CA ALA A 271 -14.85 21.04 16.51
C ALA A 271 -13.76 20.21 17.20
N PRO A 272 -13.39 20.57 18.45
CA PRO A 272 -12.51 19.74 19.26
C PRO A 272 -13.16 18.39 19.58
N LEU A 273 -12.45 17.30 19.33
CA LEU A 273 -12.82 15.93 19.65
C LEU A 273 -11.79 15.28 20.58
N PRO A 274 -12.15 14.20 21.31
CA PRO A 274 -11.23 13.46 22.17
C PRO A 274 -10.40 12.41 21.41
N PHE A 275 -10.45 12.42 20.08
CA PHE A 275 -9.75 11.48 19.19
C PHE A 275 -9.66 12.03 17.77
N VAL A 276 -8.76 11.45 16.98
CA VAL A 276 -8.59 11.74 15.55
C VAL A 276 -9.72 11.10 14.74
N THR A 277 -10.17 11.78 13.68
CA THR A 277 -11.22 11.27 12.78
C THR A 277 -10.85 11.50 11.31
N ASP A 278 -11.08 10.56 10.41
CA ASP A 278 -10.77 10.73 8.98
C ASP A 278 -12.03 10.93 8.09
N GLY A 279 -13.18 11.16 8.73
CA GLY A 279 -14.45 11.44 8.06
C GLY A 279 -15.65 11.11 8.93
N VAL A 280 -16.74 10.69 8.28
CA VAL A 280 -17.94 10.14 8.93
C VAL A 280 -18.32 8.79 8.35
N ILE A 281 -18.98 7.98 9.17
CA ILE A 281 -19.67 6.76 8.77
C ILE A 281 -21.16 7.04 8.75
N VAL A 282 -21.83 6.68 7.66
CA VAL A 282 -23.30 6.68 7.56
C VAL A 282 -23.76 5.24 7.43
N ARG A 283 -24.76 4.86 8.22
CA ARG A 283 -25.24 3.47 8.28
C ARG A 283 -26.74 3.37 8.48
N MET A 284 -27.29 2.22 8.11
CA MET A 284 -28.66 1.84 8.48
C MET A 284 -28.71 1.34 9.92
N ALA A 285 -29.81 1.59 10.63
CA ALA A 285 -30.04 1.02 11.95
C ALA A 285 -30.12 -0.52 11.91
N ARG A 286 -30.87 -1.02 10.92
CA ARG A 286 -31.06 -2.46 10.68
C ARG A 286 -29.99 -2.99 9.74
N GLU A 287 -29.29 -4.02 10.19
CA GLU A 287 -28.17 -4.62 9.49
C GLU A 287 -28.43 -6.13 9.33
N PRO A 288 -27.89 -6.78 8.28
CA PRO A 288 -27.96 -8.23 8.15
C PRO A 288 -27.37 -8.92 9.38
N ALA A 289 -27.81 -10.15 9.65
CA ALA A 289 -27.29 -10.93 10.76
C ALA A 289 -25.77 -11.11 10.63
N GLY A 290 -25.04 -11.08 11.75
CA GLY A 290 -23.57 -11.14 11.76
C GLY A 290 -22.99 -12.35 11.01
N GLN A 291 -23.69 -13.48 11.04
CA GLN A 291 -23.30 -14.71 10.32
C GLN A 291 -23.26 -14.55 8.80
N GLN A 292 -23.92 -13.53 8.25
CA GLN A 292 -23.95 -13.23 6.80
C GLN A 292 -22.86 -12.22 6.40
N TRP A 293 -22.09 -11.70 7.36
CA TRP A 293 -21.10 -10.68 7.07
C TRP A 293 -19.90 -11.28 6.37
N LEU A 294 -19.44 -10.62 5.32
CA LEU A 294 -18.25 -11.01 4.55
C LEU A 294 -17.43 -9.77 4.18
N PRO A 295 -16.09 -9.89 4.07
CA PRO A 295 -15.24 -8.80 3.64
C PRO A 295 -15.70 -8.21 2.30
N GLY A 296 -15.85 -6.89 2.26
CA GLY A 296 -16.30 -6.13 1.10
C GLY A 296 -17.81 -6.13 0.85
N GLN A 297 -18.61 -6.84 1.66
CA GLN A 297 -20.06 -6.97 1.48
C GLN A 297 -20.82 -6.21 2.57
N GLY A 298 -20.80 -4.87 2.50
CA GLY A 298 -21.38 -3.98 3.52
C GLY A 298 -22.23 -2.84 2.93
N ASP A 299 -23.27 -3.16 2.15
CA ASP A 299 -24.07 -2.14 1.45
C ASP A 299 -24.92 -1.23 2.38
N TRP A 300 -25.06 -1.62 3.65
CA TRP A 300 -25.77 -0.89 4.70
C TRP A 300 -24.90 0.17 5.40
N VAL A 301 -23.61 0.26 5.08
CA VAL A 301 -22.67 1.20 5.71
C VAL A 301 -21.70 1.81 4.69
N VAL A 302 -21.49 3.11 4.79
CA VAL A 302 -20.59 3.87 3.92
C VAL A 302 -19.75 4.86 4.72
N ALA A 303 -18.59 5.22 4.18
CA ALA A 303 -17.72 6.25 4.71
C ALA A 303 -17.69 7.46 3.78
N TRP A 304 -17.77 8.67 4.34
CA TRP A 304 -17.50 9.91 3.63
C TRP A 304 -16.35 10.66 4.31
N LYS A 305 -15.17 10.61 3.69
CA LYS A 305 -13.93 11.16 4.24
C LYS A 305 -13.88 12.68 4.21
N TYR A 306 -13.08 13.28 5.09
CA TYR A 306 -12.73 14.70 5.00
C TYR A 306 -11.87 15.00 3.75
N PRO A 307 -11.87 16.24 3.25
CA PRO A 307 -10.84 16.64 2.29
C PRO A 307 -9.44 16.44 2.93
N PRO A 308 -8.43 16.04 2.15
CA PRO A 308 -7.06 15.98 2.65
C PRO A 308 -6.62 17.39 3.06
N ALA A 309 -5.78 17.49 4.10
CA ALA A 309 -5.12 18.75 4.41
C ALA A 309 -4.27 19.18 3.19
N VAL A 310 -4.47 20.41 2.73
CA VAL A 310 -3.69 21.02 1.64
C VAL A 310 -2.81 22.10 2.24
N GLN A 311 -1.54 22.12 1.87
CA GLN A 311 -0.60 23.19 2.22
C GLN A 311 0.08 23.72 0.96
N VAL A 312 0.55 24.96 1.03
CA VAL A 312 1.34 25.57 -0.03
C VAL A 312 2.82 25.49 0.36
N ALA A 313 3.67 25.09 -0.58
CA ALA A 313 5.12 25.11 -0.39
C ALA A 313 5.84 25.63 -1.63
N GLU A 314 6.96 26.29 -1.41
CA GLU A 314 7.83 26.77 -2.47
C GLU A 314 8.64 25.61 -3.06
N VAL A 315 8.76 25.57 -4.38
CA VAL A 315 9.67 24.67 -5.09
C VAL A 315 11.08 25.25 -5.06
N LYS A 316 11.98 24.65 -4.29
CA LYS A 316 13.40 25.04 -4.26
C LYS A 316 14.16 24.60 -5.50
N ASN A 317 13.89 23.37 -5.94
CA ASN A 317 14.63 22.76 -7.03
C ASN A 317 13.82 21.64 -7.68
N ILE A 318 14.17 21.29 -8.92
CA ILE A 318 13.64 20.13 -9.63
C ILE A 318 14.80 19.18 -9.92
N ARG A 319 14.68 17.94 -9.41
CA ARG A 319 15.64 16.86 -9.68
C ARG A 319 15.02 15.82 -10.59
N PHE A 320 15.89 15.21 -11.39
CA PHE A 320 15.54 14.09 -12.25
C PHE A 320 16.22 12.84 -11.72
N SER A 321 15.45 11.76 -11.57
CA SER A 321 15.99 10.45 -11.23
C SER A 321 15.75 9.47 -12.36
N VAL A 322 16.80 8.77 -12.77
CA VAL A 322 16.78 7.80 -13.87
C VAL A 322 16.67 6.40 -13.28
N GLY A 323 15.53 5.75 -13.51
CA GLY A 323 15.32 4.37 -13.07
C GLY A 323 16.14 3.36 -13.86
N ARG A 324 16.22 2.12 -13.36
CA ARG A 324 16.95 1.00 -13.99
C ARG A 324 16.61 0.79 -15.47
N SER A 325 15.35 1.00 -15.85
CA SER A 325 14.86 0.84 -17.21
C SER A 325 15.10 2.07 -18.10
N GLY A 326 15.75 3.12 -17.60
CA GLY A 326 15.93 4.41 -18.27
C GLY A 326 14.75 5.37 -18.12
N LYS A 327 13.66 4.95 -17.46
CA LYS A 327 12.52 5.84 -17.21
C LYS A 327 12.93 6.97 -16.26
N ILE A 328 12.72 8.20 -16.67
CA ILE A 328 13.04 9.40 -15.89
C ILE A 328 11.82 9.83 -15.07
N ALA A 329 12.01 9.96 -13.77
CA ALA A 329 11.05 10.53 -12.83
C ALA A 329 11.50 11.94 -12.40
N VAL A 330 10.54 12.84 -12.25
CA VAL A 330 10.77 14.22 -11.80
C VAL A 330 10.37 14.35 -10.34
N VAL A 331 11.25 14.91 -9.53
CA VAL A 331 11.06 15.14 -8.10
C VAL A 331 11.23 16.62 -7.81
N ALA A 332 10.23 17.25 -7.20
CA ALA A 332 10.38 18.59 -6.65
C ALA A 332 10.99 18.52 -5.25
N GLU A 333 12.03 19.31 -5.02
CA GLU A 333 12.54 19.66 -3.71
C GLU A 333 11.85 20.95 -3.26
N LEU A 334 11.38 20.97 -2.03
CA LEU A 334 10.49 22.00 -1.51
C LEU A 334 11.13 22.70 -0.32
N GLU A 335 10.73 23.95 -0.06
CA GLU A 335 10.87 24.50 1.29
C GLU A 335 10.05 23.59 2.24
N PRO A 336 10.68 22.98 3.28
CA PRO A 336 10.00 21.97 4.05
C PRO A 336 8.74 22.49 4.74
N VAL A 337 7.59 21.94 4.36
CA VAL A 337 6.28 22.30 4.91
C VAL A 337 5.79 21.19 5.86
N GLN A 338 5.13 21.58 6.94
CA GLN A 338 4.46 20.63 7.82
C GLN A 338 3.09 20.29 7.22
N LEU A 339 2.86 19.02 6.91
CA LEU A 339 1.62 18.52 6.35
C LEU A 339 1.16 17.34 7.20
N ASP A 340 0.12 17.59 8.01
CA ASP A 340 -0.27 16.69 9.10
C ASP A 340 0.89 16.46 10.08
N ASP A 341 1.26 15.22 10.39
CA ASP A 341 2.41 14.87 11.24
C ASP A 341 3.73 14.76 10.46
N LYS A 342 3.73 15.00 9.15
CA LYS A 342 4.91 14.83 8.29
C LYS A 342 5.51 16.15 7.88
N ARG A 343 6.84 16.26 8.00
CA ARG A 343 7.60 17.33 7.37
C ARG A 343 7.96 16.92 5.94
N VAL A 344 7.33 17.56 4.97
CA VAL A 344 7.50 17.25 3.54
C VAL A 344 8.51 18.22 2.93
N GLY A 345 9.67 17.70 2.54
CA GLY A 345 10.68 18.47 1.79
C GLY A 345 10.89 18.00 0.35
N ARG A 346 10.27 16.89 -0.06
CA ARG A 346 10.36 16.34 -1.41
C ARG A 346 9.04 15.72 -1.84
N VAL A 347 8.68 15.90 -3.09
CA VAL A 347 7.46 15.32 -3.68
C VAL A 347 7.73 14.81 -5.09
N ASN A 348 7.26 13.60 -5.39
CA ASN A 348 7.40 13.02 -6.73
C ASN A 348 6.31 13.61 -7.64
N ILE A 349 6.72 14.24 -8.73
CA ILE A 349 5.82 14.80 -9.75
C ILE A 349 5.36 13.71 -10.72
N GLY A 350 6.22 12.72 -10.99
CA GLY A 350 5.96 11.63 -11.92
C GLY A 350 6.85 11.72 -13.17
N SER A 351 6.25 11.65 -14.36
CA SER A 351 7.00 11.69 -15.63
C SER A 351 7.39 13.11 -16.04
N ILE A 352 8.40 13.23 -16.91
CA ILE A 352 8.76 14.50 -17.58
C ILE A 352 7.54 15.14 -18.25
N ARG A 353 6.73 14.32 -18.93
CA ARG A 353 5.47 14.77 -19.54
C ARG A 353 4.55 15.45 -18.53
N ARG A 354 4.31 14.81 -17.37
CA ARG A 354 3.45 15.38 -16.32
C ARG A 354 4.03 16.67 -15.74
N TRP A 355 5.35 16.73 -15.58
CA TRP A 355 6.03 17.96 -15.13
C TRP A 355 5.85 19.10 -16.13
N HIS A 356 5.96 18.84 -17.44
CA HIS A 356 5.64 19.85 -18.46
C HIS A 356 4.17 20.26 -18.45
N GLU A 357 3.23 19.32 -18.31
CA GLU A 357 1.80 19.60 -18.23
C GLU A 357 1.45 20.47 -17.02
N LEU A 358 2.09 20.22 -15.86
CA LEU A 358 1.93 21.04 -14.66
C LEU A 358 2.65 22.39 -14.74
N ASP A 359 3.62 22.51 -15.65
CA ASP A 359 4.40 23.71 -15.87
C ASP A 359 4.98 24.27 -14.56
N ILE A 360 5.82 23.48 -13.87
CA ILE A 360 6.43 23.84 -12.58
C ILE A 360 7.89 24.25 -12.79
N ALA A 361 8.30 25.36 -12.17
CA ALA A 361 9.69 25.82 -12.10
C ALA A 361 10.11 26.04 -10.62
N PRO A 362 11.42 26.02 -10.31
CA PRO A 362 11.92 26.58 -9.06
C PRO A 362 11.39 28.01 -8.81
N GLY A 363 11.06 28.31 -7.56
CA GLY A 363 10.40 29.55 -7.12
C GLY A 363 8.87 29.53 -7.20
N ASP A 364 8.26 28.59 -7.92
CA ASP A 364 6.80 28.44 -7.94
C ASP A 364 6.28 27.96 -6.57
N GLN A 365 5.06 28.34 -6.21
CA GLN A 365 4.37 27.87 -5.01
C GLN A 365 3.36 26.80 -5.42
N VAL A 366 3.50 25.59 -4.88
CA VAL A 366 2.67 24.43 -5.24
C VAL A 366 1.76 24.03 -4.08
N GLN A 367 0.54 23.60 -4.42
CA GLN A 367 -0.38 22.98 -3.47
C GLN A 367 -0.03 21.51 -3.32
N ILE A 368 0.16 21.09 -2.07
CA ILE A 368 0.55 19.75 -1.70
C ILE A 368 -0.50 19.19 -0.78
N SER A 369 -0.82 17.91 -0.95
CA SER A 369 -1.61 17.16 0.00
C SER A 369 -1.00 15.80 0.29
N LEU A 370 -1.48 15.17 1.36
CA LEU A 370 -1.29 13.74 1.58
C LEU A 370 -2.35 12.96 0.82
N ALA A 371 -1.91 12.01 -0.02
CA ALA A 371 -2.78 11.02 -0.62
C ALA A 371 -2.65 9.67 0.11
N GLY A 372 -3.76 8.97 0.30
CA GLY A 372 -3.78 7.65 0.93
C GLY A 372 -3.12 7.66 2.31
N GLN A 373 -2.03 6.90 2.47
CA GLN A 373 -1.28 6.69 3.73
C GLN A 373 -0.22 7.78 3.98
N GLY A 374 -0.48 8.98 3.50
CA GLY A 374 0.42 10.10 3.66
C GLY A 374 1.60 10.11 2.70
N ILE A 375 1.38 9.72 1.44
CA ILE A 375 2.34 10.01 0.36
C ILE A 375 2.06 11.45 -0.11
N PRO A 376 3.04 12.36 -0.04
CA PRO A 376 2.87 13.71 -0.56
C PRO A 376 2.61 13.68 -2.07
N ARG A 377 1.70 14.51 -2.54
CA ARG A 377 1.46 14.75 -3.98
C ARG A 377 1.24 16.23 -4.24
N ILE A 378 1.54 16.64 -5.47
CA ILE A 378 1.19 17.98 -5.96
C ILE A 378 -0.23 17.91 -6.53
N ASP A 379 -1.11 18.76 -6.00
CA ASP A 379 -2.48 18.95 -6.47
C ASP A 379 -2.58 20.03 -7.56
N GLY A 380 -1.71 21.04 -7.51
CA GLY A 380 -1.67 22.11 -8.50
C GLY A 380 -0.61 23.18 -8.19
N VAL A 381 -0.51 24.18 -9.06
CA VAL A 381 0.35 25.36 -8.87
C VAL A 381 -0.51 26.50 -8.33
N ALA A 382 -0.21 26.96 -7.12
CA ALA A 382 -0.92 28.08 -6.48
C ALA A 382 -0.48 29.42 -7.05
N TRP A 383 0.83 29.58 -7.27
CA TRP A 383 1.42 30.81 -7.78
C TRP A 383 2.69 30.50 -8.56
N ARG A 384 2.94 31.28 -9.62
CA ARG A 384 4.11 31.14 -10.49
C ARG A 384 5.05 32.32 -10.29
N SER A 385 6.35 32.05 -10.18
CA SER A 385 7.38 33.07 -10.11
C SER A 385 7.46 33.85 -11.43
N ALA A 386 7.89 35.12 -11.36
CA ALA A 386 8.15 35.95 -12.53
C ALA A 386 9.41 35.49 -13.29
N VAL A 387 10.45 35.07 -12.55
CA VAL A 387 11.68 34.50 -13.11
C VAL A 387 11.58 32.98 -13.03
N ARG A 388 11.62 32.30 -14.19
CA ARG A 388 11.35 30.87 -14.30
C ARG A 388 12.44 30.18 -15.11
N GLU A 389 13.53 29.86 -14.45
CA GLU A 389 14.60 29.03 -15.01
C GLU A 389 14.32 27.56 -14.71
N LYS A 390 14.03 26.78 -15.76
CA LYS A 390 13.75 25.35 -15.60
C LYS A 390 15.01 24.54 -15.91
N PRO A 391 15.35 23.54 -15.07
CA PRO A 391 16.46 22.67 -15.39
C PRO A 391 16.11 21.80 -16.60
N GLU A 392 17.10 21.53 -17.45
CA GLU A 392 16.93 20.62 -18.57
C GLU A 392 16.83 19.18 -18.08
N PRO A 393 15.85 18.40 -18.56
CA PRO A 393 15.79 16.99 -18.25
C PRO A 393 16.99 16.25 -18.85
N PRO A 394 17.44 15.14 -18.22
CA PRO A 394 18.48 14.29 -18.79
C PRO A 394 18.08 13.84 -20.19
N SER A 395 19.08 13.74 -21.07
CA SER A 395 18.87 13.31 -22.45
C SER A 395 18.14 11.95 -22.55
N SER A 396 17.32 11.77 -23.59
CA SER A 396 16.41 10.63 -23.75
C SER A 396 17.10 9.32 -24.17
N HIS A 397 18.43 9.22 -24.11
CA HIS A 397 19.14 8.01 -24.55
C HIS A 397 19.11 6.87 -23.51
N PHE A 398 18.76 7.17 -22.25
CA PHE A 398 18.68 6.17 -21.20
C PHE A 398 17.61 5.11 -21.49
N ASN A 399 18.00 3.85 -21.40
CA ASN A 399 17.12 2.71 -21.60
C ASN A 399 17.59 1.51 -20.75
N ALA A 400 16.92 0.37 -20.86
CA ALA A 400 17.26 -0.82 -20.07
C ALA A 400 18.67 -1.40 -20.31
N LEU A 401 19.38 -0.93 -21.35
CA LEU A 401 20.71 -1.37 -21.75
C LEU A 401 21.83 -0.33 -21.51
N THR A 402 21.53 0.81 -20.90
CA THR A 402 22.52 1.87 -20.63
C THR A 402 23.01 1.86 -19.18
N CYS A 403 24.16 2.48 -18.91
CA CYS A 403 24.66 2.76 -17.56
C CYS A 403 24.93 1.53 -16.68
N PHE A 404 25.47 0.47 -17.28
CA PHE A 404 26.05 -0.65 -16.53
C PHE A 404 27.45 -0.34 -15.95
N TYR A 405 28.08 0.68 -16.50
CA TYR A 405 29.38 1.22 -16.10
C TYR A 405 29.17 2.57 -15.44
N ALA A 406 30.02 2.91 -14.48
CA ALA A 406 29.97 4.21 -13.81
C ALA A 406 30.50 5.27 -14.77
N ALA A 407 29.70 6.32 -14.96
CA ALA A 407 30.06 7.52 -15.69
C ALA A 407 29.24 8.69 -15.11
N PRO A 408 29.73 9.94 -15.13
CA PRO A 408 29.02 11.08 -14.56
C PRO A 408 27.58 11.23 -15.08
N GLU A 409 27.34 11.01 -16.37
CA GLU A 409 26.02 11.05 -16.99
C GLU A 409 25.11 9.88 -16.59
N CYS A 410 25.70 8.79 -16.10
CA CYS A 410 25.02 7.54 -15.76
C CYS A 410 24.74 7.38 -14.26
N ASP A 411 25.15 8.32 -13.42
CA ASP A 411 25.13 8.24 -11.96
C ASP A 411 23.79 7.71 -11.41
N GLU A 412 22.68 8.35 -11.76
CA GLU A 412 21.34 7.97 -11.30
C GLU A 412 20.96 6.53 -11.71
N GLN A 413 21.15 6.17 -12.99
CA GLN A 413 20.76 4.84 -13.48
C GLN A 413 21.70 3.75 -12.93
N PHE A 414 22.99 4.06 -12.80
CA PHE A 414 24.00 3.16 -12.25
C PHE A 414 23.66 2.77 -10.80
N PHE A 415 23.34 3.76 -9.95
CA PHE A 415 22.90 3.49 -8.58
C PHE A 415 21.53 2.83 -8.52
N ALA A 416 20.60 3.18 -9.40
CA ALA A 416 19.33 2.47 -9.49
C ALA A 416 19.54 0.97 -9.80
N ARG A 417 20.52 0.61 -10.64
CA ARG A 417 20.88 -0.79 -10.94
C ARG A 417 21.48 -1.49 -9.73
N LEU A 418 22.40 -0.85 -9.01
CA LEU A 418 22.98 -1.37 -7.76
C LEU A 418 21.89 -1.63 -6.69
N VAL A 419 20.95 -0.70 -6.52
CA VAL A 419 19.80 -0.91 -5.63
C VAL A 419 18.91 -2.07 -6.12
N GLY A 420 18.72 -2.18 -7.43
CA GLY A 420 17.97 -3.26 -8.07
C GLY A 420 18.54 -4.64 -7.79
N LEU A 421 19.85 -4.81 -7.93
CA LEU A 421 20.52 -6.09 -7.67
C LEU A 421 20.54 -6.45 -6.18
N SER A 422 20.41 -5.47 -5.28
CA SER A 422 20.26 -5.72 -3.84
C SER A 422 18.89 -6.27 -3.45
N SER A 423 17.89 -6.18 -4.34
CA SER A 423 16.51 -6.57 -4.01
C SER A 423 16.39 -8.04 -3.57
N PRO A 424 15.37 -8.37 -2.75
CA PRO A 424 15.10 -9.75 -2.32
C PRO A 424 14.90 -10.73 -3.48
N GLN A 425 14.48 -10.25 -4.66
CA GLN A 425 14.28 -11.06 -5.86
C GLN A 425 15.56 -11.23 -6.69
N ALA A 426 16.50 -10.28 -6.59
CA ALA A 426 17.84 -10.37 -7.20
C ALA A 426 18.81 -11.04 -6.21
N LEU A 427 19.85 -10.39 -5.71
CA LEU A 427 20.88 -11.06 -4.88
C LEU A 427 20.55 -11.09 -3.37
N ASP A 428 19.49 -10.41 -2.92
CA ASP A 428 19.09 -10.27 -1.50
C ASP A 428 20.23 -9.73 -0.63
N LEU A 429 20.77 -8.57 -1.03
CA LEU A 429 21.80 -7.83 -0.28
C LEU A 429 21.09 -6.87 0.69
N ARG A 430 20.79 -7.37 1.89
CA ARG A 430 19.95 -6.65 2.86
C ARG A 430 20.70 -5.46 3.46
N GLY A 431 20.01 -4.32 3.50
CA GLY A 431 20.56 -3.08 4.07
C GLY A 431 21.52 -2.33 3.14
N LEU A 432 21.63 -2.75 1.86
CA LEU A 432 22.30 -1.99 0.81
C LEU A 432 21.26 -1.20 0.01
N GLY A 433 20.88 -0.05 0.54
CA GLY A 433 20.15 0.97 -0.20
C GLY A 433 21.10 1.90 -0.97
N GLU A 434 20.53 2.84 -1.71
CA GLU A 434 21.27 3.78 -2.56
C GLU A 434 22.38 4.52 -1.80
N ALA A 435 22.10 5.02 -0.60
CA ALA A 435 23.07 5.74 0.22
C ALA A 435 24.32 4.89 0.51
N VAL A 436 24.16 3.61 0.82
CA VAL A 436 25.28 2.70 1.11
C VAL A 436 26.07 2.41 -0.16
N TRP A 437 25.39 2.22 -1.29
CA TRP A 437 26.06 2.03 -2.58
C TRP A 437 26.87 3.26 -2.99
N ARG A 438 26.32 4.45 -2.82
CA ARG A 438 27.02 5.72 -3.05
C ARG A 438 28.24 5.85 -2.15
N THR A 439 28.13 5.53 -0.86
CA THR A 439 29.28 5.53 0.07
C THR A 439 30.37 4.56 -0.37
N LEU A 440 30.01 3.32 -0.76
CA LEU A 440 30.98 2.33 -1.23
C LEU A 440 31.65 2.76 -2.54
N HIS A 441 30.88 3.29 -3.49
CA HIS A 441 31.40 3.79 -4.75
C HIS A 441 32.32 5.01 -4.54
N GLN A 442 31.96 5.93 -3.64
CA GLN A 442 32.81 7.08 -3.33
C GLN A 442 34.17 6.67 -2.74
N ALA A 443 34.18 5.65 -1.87
CA ALA A 443 35.40 5.15 -1.24
C ALA A 443 36.28 4.31 -2.18
N TRP A 444 35.68 3.52 -3.07
CA TRP A 444 36.39 2.47 -3.82
C TRP A 444 36.26 2.55 -5.35
N GLN A 445 35.56 3.56 -5.87
CA GLN A 445 35.46 3.90 -7.30
C GLN A 445 35.08 2.71 -8.20
N PHE A 446 33.80 2.32 -8.15
CA PHE A 446 33.32 1.23 -9.02
C PHE A 446 33.40 1.59 -10.49
N GLU A 447 33.94 0.69 -11.30
CA GLU A 447 33.92 0.79 -12.76
C GLU A 447 32.56 0.35 -13.33
N HIS A 448 31.95 -0.68 -12.74
CA HIS A 448 30.68 -1.25 -13.19
C HIS A 448 29.84 -1.81 -12.05
N ILE A 449 28.60 -2.23 -12.34
CA ILE A 449 27.60 -2.64 -11.32
C ILE A 449 27.99 -3.90 -10.51
N PHE A 450 29.10 -4.56 -10.83
CA PHE A 450 29.60 -5.74 -10.11
C PHE A 450 30.99 -5.55 -9.49
N SER A 451 31.59 -4.35 -9.59
CA SER A 451 32.90 -4.08 -9.00
C SER A 451 32.94 -4.30 -7.48
N TRP A 452 31.79 -4.30 -6.81
CA TRP A 452 31.69 -4.62 -5.38
C TRP A 452 32.12 -6.06 -5.03
N LEU A 453 32.12 -7.00 -5.98
CA LEU A 453 32.56 -8.38 -5.74
C LEU A 453 34.05 -8.49 -5.39
N THR A 454 34.86 -7.51 -5.81
CA THR A 454 36.31 -7.51 -5.57
C THR A 454 36.68 -6.82 -4.26
N LEU A 455 35.71 -6.25 -3.53
CA LEU A 455 35.98 -5.57 -2.26
C LEU A 455 36.42 -6.57 -1.20
N THR A 456 37.57 -6.29 -0.58
CA THR A 456 38.10 -7.12 0.50
C THR A 456 37.40 -6.83 1.83
N PRO A 457 37.47 -7.75 2.82
CA PRO A 457 36.98 -7.48 4.17
C PRO A 457 37.58 -6.19 4.75
N GLN A 458 38.87 -5.98 4.54
CA GLN A 458 39.58 -4.79 5.03
C GLN A 458 39.02 -3.51 4.41
N GLN A 459 38.78 -3.49 3.09
CA GLN A 459 38.20 -2.32 2.42
C GLN A 459 36.80 -1.99 2.97
N LEU A 460 35.96 -3.00 3.17
CA LEU A 460 34.60 -2.81 3.70
C LEU A 460 34.59 -2.33 5.15
N GLN A 461 35.52 -2.82 5.98
CA GLN A 461 35.65 -2.40 7.38
C GLN A 461 36.19 -0.97 7.53
N HIS A 462 37.01 -0.50 6.59
CA HIS A 462 37.59 0.86 6.59
C HIS A 462 36.80 1.87 5.76
N THR A 463 35.61 1.51 5.27
CA THR A 463 34.78 2.43 4.49
C THR A 463 34.18 3.51 5.41
N PRO A 464 34.40 4.81 5.14
CA PRO A 464 33.84 5.89 5.95
C PRO A 464 32.31 5.80 6.08
N GLY A 465 31.78 6.00 7.30
CA GLY A 465 30.34 5.88 7.57
C GLY A 465 29.81 4.44 7.72
N ILE A 466 30.67 3.43 7.58
CA ILE A 466 30.35 2.02 7.82
C ILE A 466 31.20 1.52 9.00
N SER A 467 30.57 0.98 10.04
CA SER A 467 31.32 0.40 11.16
C SER A 467 32.03 -0.89 10.76
N PRO A 468 33.16 -1.26 11.38
CA PRO A 468 33.88 -2.49 11.05
C PRO A 468 32.99 -3.75 11.12
N ALA A 469 32.16 -3.87 12.15
CA ALA A 469 31.21 -4.99 12.27
C ALA A 469 30.19 -5.03 11.11
N ARG A 470 29.72 -3.86 10.66
CA ARG A 470 28.83 -3.75 9.48
C ARG A 470 29.58 -4.10 8.21
N GLY A 471 30.83 -3.63 8.04
CA GLY A 471 31.69 -3.96 6.91
C GLY A 471 31.90 -5.47 6.77
N GLN A 472 32.22 -6.16 7.88
CA GLN A 472 32.35 -7.62 7.90
C GLN A 472 31.04 -8.32 7.48
N LYS A 473 29.89 -7.84 7.98
CA LYS A 473 28.59 -8.39 7.59
C LYS A 473 28.26 -8.15 6.10
N LEU A 474 28.68 -7.03 5.53
CA LEU A 474 28.54 -6.77 4.09
C LEU A 474 29.37 -7.76 3.28
N TRP A 475 30.63 -7.99 3.68
CA TRP A 475 31.49 -8.96 3.02
C TRP A 475 30.90 -10.36 3.01
N HIS A 476 30.41 -10.86 4.16
CA HIS A 476 29.73 -12.15 4.22
C HIS A 476 28.51 -12.23 3.30
N GLN A 477 27.74 -11.13 3.16
CA GLN A 477 26.62 -11.09 2.23
C GLN A 477 27.07 -11.15 0.76
N PHE A 478 28.20 -10.53 0.41
CA PHE A 478 28.76 -10.60 -0.94
C PHE A 478 29.23 -12.01 -1.29
N GLU A 479 29.88 -12.70 -0.36
CA GLU A 479 30.28 -14.10 -0.54
C GLU A 479 29.07 -15.04 -0.68
N LEU A 480 28.01 -14.80 0.10
CA LEU A 480 26.76 -15.54 -0.06
C LEU A 480 26.06 -15.21 -1.38
N ALA A 481 26.18 -13.99 -1.88
CA ALA A 481 25.63 -13.58 -3.17
C ALA A 481 26.26 -14.33 -4.35
N ARG A 482 27.58 -14.62 -4.29
CA ARG A 482 28.27 -15.45 -5.29
C ARG A 482 27.62 -16.81 -5.48
N LYS A 483 27.13 -17.42 -4.40
CA LYS A 483 26.48 -18.74 -4.38
C LYS A 483 24.98 -18.71 -4.74
N ARG A 484 24.46 -17.57 -5.18
CA ARG A 484 23.04 -17.46 -5.56
C ARG A 484 22.81 -18.15 -6.91
N PRO A 485 21.64 -18.79 -7.11
CA PRO A 485 21.30 -19.40 -8.38
C PRO A 485 21.41 -18.43 -9.56
N PHE A 486 21.85 -18.92 -10.71
CA PHE A 486 22.03 -18.16 -11.96
C PHE A 486 20.88 -17.20 -12.28
N MET A 487 19.62 -17.64 -12.17
CA MET A 487 18.46 -16.79 -12.49
C MET A 487 18.32 -15.56 -11.57
N ARG A 488 18.91 -15.58 -10.38
CA ARG A 488 18.99 -14.39 -9.50
C ARG A 488 20.00 -13.38 -10.03
N TRP A 489 21.09 -13.84 -10.63
CA TRP A 489 22.05 -13.01 -11.35
C TRP A 489 21.49 -12.44 -12.65
N VAL A 490 20.70 -13.20 -13.40
CA VAL A 490 19.94 -12.69 -14.55
C VAL A 490 19.00 -11.54 -14.14
N THR A 491 18.35 -11.69 -12.99
CA THR A 491 17.52 -10.63 -12.39
C THR A 491 18.37 -9.44 -11.95
N ALA A 492 19.57 -9.68 -11.39
CA ALA A 492 20.52 -8.64 -10.96
C ALA A 492 21.07 -7.81 -12.15
N LEU A 493 21.31 -8.45 -13.29
CA LEU A 493 21.66 -7.78 -14.56
C LEU A 493 20.52 -6.87 -15.06
N GLY A 494 19.31 -7.05 -14.54
CA GLY A 494 18.14 -6.25 -14.91
C GLY A 494 17.48 -6.71 -16.20
N MET A 495 17.63 -7.99 -16.56
CA MET A 495 16.95 -8.56 -17.72
C MET A 495 15.43 -8.35 -17.58
N PRO A 496 14.72 -7.84 -18.61
CA PRO A 496 13.31 -7.45 -18.51
C PRO A 496 12.36 -8.66 -18.54
N LEU A 497 12.64 -9.72 -17.78
CA LEU A 497 11.77 -10.90 -17.68
C LEU A 497 10.73 -10.71 -16.57
N SER A 498 9.52 -11.24 -16.81
CA SER A 498 8.53 -11.36 -15.73
C SER A 498 9.00 -12.45 -14.76
N GLN A 499 8.57 -12.43 -13.49
CA GLN A 499 8.88 -13.54 -12.57
C GLN A 499 8.38 -14.90 -13.08
N GLN A 500 7.27 -14.91 -13.83
CA GLN A 500 6.72 -16.12 -14.43
C GLN A 500 7.63 -16.62 -15.55
N ALA A 501 8.10 -15.72 -16.42
CA ALA A 501 9.06 -16.05 -17.46
C ALA A 501 10.40 -16.51 -16.86
N LEU A 502 10.92 -15.85 -15.81
CA LEU A 502 12.15 -16.27 -15.12
C LEU A 502 12.04 -17.71 -14.58
N LYS A 503 10.89 -18.09 -14.00
CA LYS A 503 10.67 -19.46 -13.51
C LYS A 503 10.53 -20.47 -14.64
N ALA A 504 9.89 -20.09 -15.74
CA ALA A 504 9.66 -20.95 -16.91
C ALA A 504 10.86 -21.04 -17.86
N ALA A 505 11.83 -20.12 -17.76
CA ALA A 505 12.97 -20.03 -18.66
C ALA A 505 13.80 -21.33 -18.64
N GLY A 506 13.99 -21.90 -17.44
CA GLY A 506 14.72 -23.16 -17.25
C GLY A 506 16.22 -23.07 -17.55
N ASP A 507 16.74 -21.86 -17.81
CA ASP A 507 18.16 -21.65 -18.09
C ASP A 507 18.98 -21.75 -16.81
N HIS A 508 20.14 -22.38 -16.94
CA HIS A 508 21.12 -22.54 -15.88
C HIS A 508 22.45 -21.85 -16.21
N SER A 509 22.62 -21.30 -17.41
CA SER A 509 23.82 -20.58 -17.80
C SER A 509 23.57 -19.45 -18.81
N TRP A 510 24.51 -18.51 -18.88
CA TRP A 510 24.46 -17.39 -19.82
C TRP A 510 24.56 -17.85 -21.28
N GLN A 511 25.34 -18.91 -21.57
CA GLN A 511 25.37 -19.50 -22.91
C GLN A 511 23.99 -20.00 -23.37
N GLN A 512 23.19 -20.59 -22.49
CA GLN A 512 21.82 -21.02 -22.85
C GLN A 512 20.93 -19.82 -23.22
N LEU A 513 21.08 -18.70 -22.51
CA LEU A 513 20.36 -17.47 -22.84
C LEU A 513 20.77 -16.87 -24.18
N LEU A 514 22.06 -16.97 -24.54
CA LEU A 514 22.58 -16.48 -25.82
C LEU A 514 22.04 -17.27 -27.01
N THR A 515 21.79 -18.58 -26.86
CA THR A 515 21.27 -19.40 -27.97
C THR A 515 19.76 -19.25 -28.19
N ARG A 516 19.04 -18.62 -27.27
CA ARG A 516 17.59 -18.41 -27.40
C ARG A 516 17.26 -17.39 -28.49
N ASN A 517 16.53 -17.85 -29.50
CA ASN A 517 16.00 -16.99 -30.55
C ASN A 517 14.67 -16.31 -30.15
N LYS A 518 14.22 -15.35 -30.97
CA LYS A 518 13.00 -14.57 -30.72
C LYS A 518 11.75 -15.44 -30.50
N GLN A 519 11.60 -16.55 -31.22
CA GLN A 519 10.44 -17.45 -31.09
C GLN A 519 10.46 -18.20 -29.76
N GLN A 520 11.62 -18.71 -29.35
CA GLN A 520 11.79 -19.38 -28.06
C GLN A 520 11.53 -18.43 -26.88
N TRP A 521 11.89 -17.15 -27.02
CA TRP A 521 11.53 -16.12 -26.04
C TRP A 521 10.01 -15.91 -25.93
N GLN A 522 9.29 -15.91 -27.05
CA GLN A 522 7.84 -15.71 -27.06
C GLN A 522 7.04 -16.88 -26.44
N GLN A 523 7.64 -18.06 -26.34
CA GLN A 523 7.04 -19.20 -25.65
C GLN A 523 6.97 -18.98 -24.13
N LEU A 524 7.73 -18.03 -23.57
CA LEU A 524 7.71 -17.75 -22.14
C LEU A 524 6.46 -16.94 -21.72
N PRO A 525 5.87 -17.24 -20.54
CA PRO A 525 4.69 -16.54 -20.03
C PRO A 525 4.87 -15.01 -19.95
N GLY A 526 3.96 -14.28 -20.61
CA GLY A 526 3.96 -12.82 -20.61
C GLY A 526 5.11 -12.19 -21.41
N THR A 527 5.61 -12.91 -22.43
CA THR A 527 6.63 -12.43 -23.37
C THR A 527 6.04 -12.30 -24.76
N GLY A 528 5.49 -11.12 -25.06
CA GLY A 528 5.03 -10.78 -26.42
C GLY A 528 6.19 -10.45 -27.35
N GLU A 529 5.87 -10.14 -28.61
CA GLU A 529 6.85 -9.90 -29.66
C GLU A 529 7.87 -8.81 -29.32
N GLU A 530 7.39 -7.64 -28.87
CA GLU A 530 8.24 -6.51 -28.50
C GLU A 530 9.24 -6.88 -27.40
N LYS A 531 8.75 -7.61 -26.40
CA LYS A 531 9.56 -8.04 -25.25
C LYS A 531 10.58 -9.09 -25.65
N ALA A 532 10.23 -10.02 -26.54
CA ALA A 532 11.18 -10.97 -27.11
C ALA A 532 12.30 -10.26 -27.88
N THR A 533 11.99 -9.24 -28.67
CA THR A 533 12.99 -8.39 -29.34
C THR A 533 13.91 -7.71 -28.33
N GLN A 534 13.36 -7.15 -27.25
CA GLN A 534 14.15 -6.54 -26.18
C GLN A 534 15.08 -7.54 -25.47
N LEU A 535 14.63 -8.79 -25.27
CA LEU A 535 15.43 -9.84 -24.65
C LEU A 535 16.59 -10.29 -25.53
N VAL A 536 16.37 -10.44 -26.84
CA VAL A 536 17.45 -10.72 -27.81
C VAL A 536 18.46 -9.58 -27.83
N ALA A 537 18.00 -8.33 -27.87
CA ALA A 537 18.87 -7.17 -27.81
C ALA A 537 19.67 -7.11 -26.49
N PHE A 538 19.05 -7.51 -25.38
CA PHE A 538 19.70 -7.57 -24.07
C PHE A 538 20.83 -8.60 -24.04
N THR A 539 20.59 -9.85 -24.48
CA THR A 539 21.61 -10.90 -24.44
C THR A 539 22.80 -10.61 -25.34
N HIS A 540 22.60 -9.87 -26.43
CA HIS A 540 23.64 -9.54 -27.40
C HIS A 540 24.28 -8.15 -27.18
N HIS A 541 23.92 -7.43 -26.11
CA HIS A 541 24.44 -6.09 -25.88
C HIS A 541 25.93 -6.11 -25.48
N ALA A 542 26.77 -5.32 -26.15
CA ALA A 542 28.23 -5.35 -25.96
C ALA A 542 28.68 -5.09 -24.52
N ALA A 543 28.05 -4.15 -23.81
CA ALA A 543 28.38 -3.88 -22.40
C ALA A 543 28.06 -5.08 -21.49
N LEU A 544 27.00 -5.83 -21.82
CA LEU A 544 26.62 -7.01 -21.06
C LEU A 544 27.57 -8.18 -21.34
N GLN A 545 28.00 -8.37 -22.59
CA GLN A 545 29.00 -9.39 -22.94
C GLN A 545 30.30 -9.21 -22.15
N LYS A 546 30.79 -7.96 -22.00
CA LYS A 546 31.95 -7.66 -21.17
C LYS A 546 31.71 -8.01 -19.70
N LEU A 547 30.54 -7.65 -19.16
CA LEU A 547 30.21 -7.94 -17.76
C LEU A 547 30.04 -9.43 -17.48
N THR A 548 29.42 -10.18 -18.39
CA THR A 548 29.25 -11.62 -18.22
C THR A 548 30.58 -12.37 -18.31
N ALA A 549 31.47 -11.96 -19.23
CA ALA A 549 32.83 -12.49 -19.27
C ALA A 549 33.62 -12.18 -17.98
N TRP A 550 33.44 -10.97 -17.44
CA TRP A 550 34.05 -10.60 -16.17
C TRP A 550 33.49 -11.41 -14.99
N LEU A 551 32.17 -11.64 -14.94
CA LEU A 551 31.55 -12.50 -13.91
C LEU A 551 32.07 -13.95 -13.98
N ALA A 552 32.25 -14.49 -15.18
CA ALA A 552 32.87 -15.80 -15.39
C ALA A 552 34.29 -15.85 -14.80
N ALA A 553 35.09 -14.81 -15.05
CA ALA A 553 36.44 -14.69 -14.50
C ALA A 553 36.47 -14.56 -12.96
N GLN A 554 35.36 -14.09 -12.35
CA GLN A 554 35.17 -14.05 -10.90
C GLN A 554 34.57 -15.33 -10.31
N SER A 555 34.44 -16.40 -11.12
CA SER A 555 33.90 -17.70 -10.72
C SER A 555 32.47 -17.61 -10.17
N VAL A 556 31.61 -16.81 -10.81
CA VAL A 556 30.18 -16.76 -10.50
C VAL A 556 29.45 -17.85 -11.28
N ASP A 557 28.78 -18.76 -10.55
CA ASP A 557 28.10 -19.90 -11.16
C ASP A 557 27.08 -19.48 -12.25
N GLY A 558 27.20 -20.09 -13.43
CA GLY A 558 26.32 -19.87 -14.57
C GLY A 558 26.78 -18.80 -15.57
N PHE A 559 27.94 -18.17 -15.37
CA PHE A 559 28.63 -17.32 -16.34
C PHE A 559 29.97 -17.95 -16.70
#